data_AF-A0A813FX85-F1
#
_entry.id   AF-A0A813FX85-F1
#
_cell.length_a   1.000
_cell.length_b   1.000
_cell.length_c   1.000
_cell.angle_alpha   90.00
_cell.angle_beta   90.00
_cell.angle_gamma   90.00
#
_symmetry.space_group_name_H-M   'P 1'
#
loop_
_entity.id
_entity.type
_entity.pdbx_description
1 polymer ?
#
loop_
_entity_poly.entity_id
_entity_poly.type
_entity_poly.pdbx_seq_one_letter_code
_entity_poly.pdbx_strand_id
1 'polypeptide(L)'
;MVLAVILLLLVSVSVVSAAEGFPDSALADDDLLGVRQLRARIAKDILSSEGALDLKEPTCRSRVCGNYVHGERCQCDAECVRHHNCCNDYKAKCGLDKQEPKKTSSLPSARNASKMQEDTVVPQEVQGAAGGDNPNSTSSGDDNKSSSGDDKNSSQGSLPSGSMIADILDTSRASLHKASGAPLYSFYMYRAVSGEAFPPMNVNAGTLAGVLWYLHHEVVIQAPRKFGIKKIIRFKVHMRATEPLLRIGMHFGVRTAFDSGIDTGPFVSGRKYGDGATAPEPDFAMGAFHKTIPPYKGAFEWEKYGNFVGCNKLGSFPFPMYEVFYPEAVWYSLPGPGAACKGPPTGAEDCTWSYESDGEEISLDELVGDVGGAREYDPDSDRGNDFSWWNGLNNAPANAERVRQAQAPFTKKYPKSRTDADMPAPPCDFDFLKFYKEFYLNAAQSGDCQNAQQSPGSSCDQSVKWGMGPEGVVAHPEWFLGLTPQSSYSDFQQVLFMQGKGGCKRPCAV
;
A
#
# COMPACT_ATOMS: atom_id res chain seq x y z
N MET A 1 46.27 9.32 22.00
CA MET A 1 46.28 7.90 22.45
C MET A 1 45.58 7.65 23.80
N VAL A 2 45.31 8.65 24.64
CA VAL A 2 44.57 8.45 25.91
C VAL A 2 43.04 8.35 25.71
N LEU A 3 42.49 9.04 24.70
CA LEU A 3 41.06 8.95 24.34
C LEU A 3 40.64 7.60 23.72
N ALA A 4 41.57 6.86 23.13
CA ALA A 4 41.28 5.54 22.55
C ALA A 4 41.19 4.43 23.61
N VAL A 5 41.81 4.62 24.78
CA VAL A 5 41.79 3.63 25.88
C VAL A 5 40.51 3.74 26.71
N ILE A 6 39.88 4.92 26.78
CA ILE A 6 38.62 5.13 27.51
C ILE A 6 37.42 4.59 26.71
N LEU A 7 37.47 4.67 25.37
CA LEU A 7 36.40 4.13 24.52
C LEU A 7 36.35 2.59 24.50
N LEU A 8 37.47 1.91 24.77
CA LEU A 8 37.55 0.45 24.85
C LEU A 8 37.11 -0.13 26.21
N LEU A 9 37.06 0.69 27.27
CA LEU A 9 36.58 0.29 28.60
C LEU A 9 35.06 0.48 28.78
N LEU A 10 34.40 1.26 27.91
CA LEU A 10 32.94 1.45 27.96
C LEU A 10 32.16 0.44 27.12
N VAL A 11 32.81 -0.31 26.23
CA VAL A 11 32.17 -1.36 25.40
C VAL A 11 32.20 -2.74 26.10
N SER A 12 32.89 -2.87 27.24
CA SER A 12 33.07 -4.14 27.96
C SER A 12 32.15 -4.33 29.19
N VAL A 13 31.18 -3.44 29.46
CA VAL A 13 30.29 -3.54 30.64
C VAL A 13 28.88 -4.09 30.36
N SER A 14 28.51 -4.41 29.11
CA SER A 14 27.15 -4.93 28.82
C SER A 14 27.06 -6.44 28.54
N VAL A 15 28.07 -7.24 28.88
CA VAL A 15 28.00 -8.70 28.74
C VAL A 15 28.54 -9.43 29.96
N VAL A 16 27.85 -9.32 31.12
CA VAL A 16 27.93 -10.33 32.19
C VAL A 16 26.60 -10.41 32.96
N SER A 17 26.06 -11.63 33.00
CA SER A 17 25.12 -12.25 33.95
C SER A 17 23.66 -11.81 34.03
N ALA A 18 22.81 -12.63 33.38
CA ALA A 18 21.66 -13.20 34.06
C ALA A 18 22.14 -14.31 35.02
N ALA A 19 21.90 -14.17 36.33
CA ALA A 19 21.65 -15.24 37.31
C ALA A 19 21.63 -14.69 38.75
N GLU A 20 20.59 -15.06 39.50
CA GLU A 20 20.43 -15.04 40.97
C GLU A 20 20.06 -13.70 41.66
N GLY A 21 19.20 -13.79 42.69
CA GLY A 21 18.32 -12.69 43.14
C GLY A 21 18.62 -12.01 44.49
N PHE A 22 17.90 -10.89 44.68
CA PHE A 22 17.65 -10.05 45.88
C PHE A 22 18.84 -9.31 46.55
N PRO A 23 18.63 -8.17 47.29
CA PRO A 23 17.49 -7.23 47.41
C PRO A 23 17.89 -5.71 47.27
N ASP A 24 16.89 -4.83 47.44
CA ASP A 24 16.95 -3.34 47.48
C ASP A 24 18.10 -2.71 48.29
N SER A 25 18.79 -1.71 47.70
CA SER A 25 19.24 -0.50 48.41
C SER A 25 19.79 0.59 47.47
N ALA A 26 19.14 1.76 47.52
CA ALA A 26 19.58 3.14 47.26
C ALA A 26 20.95 3.41 46.60
N LEU A 27 20.93 4.11 45.46
CA LEU A 27 22.02 4.97 45.00
C LEU A 27 21.52 6.42 44.85
N ALA A 28 22.33 7.34 45.35
CA ALA A 28 21.96 8.69 45.78
C ALA A 28 21.89 9.74 44.65
N ASP A 29 21.06 10.77 44.88
CA ASP A 29 20.70 11.89 43.98
C ASP A 29 21.84 12.87 43.61
N ASP A 30 23.06 12.70 44.11
CA ASP A 30 24.13 13.71 43.95
C ASP A 30 24.90 13.63 42.60
N ASP A 31 24.85 12.49 41.89
CA ASP A 31 25.58 12.32 40.61
C ASP A 31 24.83 12.91 39.40
N LEU A 32 23.52 13.17 39.53
CA LEU A 32 22.70 13.69 38.43
C LEU A 32 22.91 15.20 38.22
N LEU A 33 23.36 15.93 39.25
CA LEU A 33 23.59 17.37 39.18
C LEU A 33 24.88 17.70 38.39
N GLY A 34 25.92 16.88 38.53
CA GLY A 34 27.19 17.04 37.80
C GLY A 34 27.04 16.83 36.29
N VAL A 35 26.28 15.81 35.88
CA VAL A 35 26.02 15.51 34.46
C VAL A 35 25.16 16.60 33.79
N ARG A 36 24.20 17.17 34.53
CA ARG A 36 23.37 18.29 34.03
C ARG A 36 24.17 19.58 33.84
N GLN A 37 25.07 19.90 34.78
CA GLN A 37 25.94 21.07 34.66
C GLN A 37 26.98 20.92 33.52
N LEU A 38 27.48 19.70 33.29
CA LEU A 38 28.41 19.41 32.19
C LEU A 38 27.72 19.53 30.81
N ARG A 39 26.49 19.04 30.67
CA ARG A 39 25.68 19.18 29.44
C ARG A 39 25.34 20.64 29.13
N ALA A 40 25.05 21.45 30.15
CA ALA A 40 24.76 22.87 29.97
C ALA A 40 25.99 23.68 29.53
N ARG A 41 27.20 23.31 29.98
CA ARG A 41 28.46 23.95 29.52
C ARG A 41 28.79 23.56 28.09
N ILE A 42 28.66 22.29 27.72
CA ILE A 42 28.87 21.82 26.35
C ILE A 42 27.88 22.49 25.37
N ALA A 43 26.62 22.65 25.75
CA ALA A 43 25.63 23.36 24.93
C ALA A 43 25.95 24.85 24.73
N LYS A 44 26.55 25.51 25.73
CA LYS A 44 26.93 26.92 25.66
C LYS A 44 28.18 27.15 24.81
N ASP A 45 29.13 26.22 24.84
CA ASP A 45 30.35 26.29 24.01
C ASP A 45 30.07 25.97 22.53
N ILE A 46 29.07 25.12 22.24
CA ILE A 46 28.61 24.85 20.85
C ILE A 46 27.91 26.07 20.24
N LEU A 47 27.24 26.90 21.05
CA LEU A 47 26.57 28.11 20.60
C LEU A 47 27.49 29.33 20.43
N SER A 48 28.75 29.25 20.89
CA SER A 48 29.70 30.38 20.79
C SER A 48 30.75 30.24 19.68
N SER A 49 30.70 29.17 18.88
CA SER A 49 31.61 28.97 17.75
C SER A 49 30.87 29.00 16.41
N GLU A 50 30.26 30.15 16.07
CA GLU A 50 29.85 30.43 14.70
C GLU A 50 31.08 30.74 13.85
N GLY A 51 31.58 29.71 13.15
CA GLY A 51 32.32 29.88 11.91
C GLY A 51 31.34 29.82 10.74
N ALA A 52 30.77 30.97 10.37
CA ALA A 52 29.87 31.09 9.22
C ALA A 52 30.59 30.65 7.92
N LEU A 53 30.21 29.50 7.37
CA LEU A 53 30.45 29.17 5.96
C LEU A 53 29.34 29.85 5.15
N ASP A 54 29.70 30.95 4.52
CA ASP A 54 28.92 31.72 3.54
C ASP A 54 28.48 30.83 2.35
N LEU A 55 27.29 30.23 2.45
CA LEU A 55 26.62 29.58 1.33
C LEU A 55 25.93 30.64 0.48
N LYS A 56 26.63 31.16 -0.52
CA LYS A 56 26.07 32.06 -1.54
C LYS A 56 24.78 31.48 -2.14
N GLU A 57 23.75 32.31 -2.25
CA GLU A 57 22.49 31.96 -2.91
C GLU A 57 22.73 31.39 -4.33
N PRO A 58 22.03 30.32 -4.73
CA PRO A 58 22.18 29.74 -6.06
C PRO A 58 21.70 30.72 -7.16
N THR A 59 22.50 30.86 -8.21
CA THR A 59 22.23 31.76 -9.35
C THR A 59 22.43 31.02 -10.68
N CYS A 60 21.74 31.45 -11.73
CA CYS A 60 21.91 30.94 -13.08
C CYS A 60 23.25 31.35 -13.70
N ARG A 61 23.97 32.33 -13.13
CA ARG A 61 25.32 32.69 -13.56
C ARG A 61 26.33 31.54 -13.47
N SER A 62 26.14 30.60 -12.54
CA SER A 62 27.02 29.43 -12.36
C SER A 62 26.46 28.15 -12.98
N ARG A 63 25.34 28.21 -13.71
CA ARG A 63 24.61 27.05 -14.24
C ARG A 63 24.28 27.20 -15.72
N VAL A 64 24.02 26.07 -16.39
CA VAL A 64 23.59 26.03 -17.79
C VAL A 64 22.07 26.22 -17.86
N CYS A 65 21.61 27.19 -18.64
CA CYS A 65 20.19 27.45 -18.84
C CYS A 65 19.49 26.28 -19.57
N GLY A 66 18.22 26.01 -19.23
CA GLY A 66 17.35 25.08 -19.96
C GLY A 66 17.26 23.66 -19.38
N ASN A 67 17.99 23.34 -18.31
CA ASN A 67 17.90 22.05 -17.64
C ASN A 67 17.35 22.20 -16.22
N TYR A 68 16.32 21.43 -15.90
CA TYR A 68 15.82 21.26 -14.54
C TYR A 68 16.83 20.47 -13.71
N VAL A 69 17.12 20.94 -12.51
CA VAL A 69 18.02 20.26 -11.56
C VAL A 69 17.23 19.93 -10.30
N HIS A 70 17.04 18.63 -10.07
CA HIS A 70 16.26 18.14 -8.94
C HIS A 70 16.94 18.50 -7.60
N GLY A 71 16.15 19.00 -6.64
CA GLY A 71 16.62 19.37 -5.30
C GLY A 71 17.21 20.78 -5.16
N GLU A 72 17.28 21.55 -6.25
CA GLU A 72 17.79 22.91 -6.22
C GLU A 72 16.74 23.93 -5.74
N ARG A 73 17.17 24.87 -4.88
CA ARG A 73 16.30 25.90 -4.29
C ARG A 73 15.70 26.86 -5.33
N CYS A 74 16.34 26.98 -6.49
CA CYS A 74 15.83 27.73 -7.63
C CYS A 74 16.29 27.11 -8.96
N GLN A 75 15.52 27.35 -10.02
CA GLN A 75 15.70 26.73 -11.33
C GLN A 75 16.12 27.72 -12.41
N CYS A 76 16.83 27.21 -13.43
CA CYS A 76 17.37 27.98 -14.57
C CYS A 76 16.82 27.52 -15.93
N ASP A 77 15.69 26.83 -15.93
CA ASP A 77 14.99 26.34 -17.13
C ASP A 77 13.68 27.10 -17.39
N ALA A 78 13.10 26.92 -18.58
CA ALA A 78 11.91 27.66 -19.01
C ALA A 78 10.65 27.40 -18.15
N GLU A 79 10.54 26.21 -17.57
CA GLU A 79 9.39 25.82 -16.74
C GLU A 79 9.41 26.49 -15.37
N CYS A 80 10.55 27.05 -14.94
CA CYS A 80 10.65 27.73 -13.64
C CYS A 80 9.65 28.88 -13.47
N VAL A 81 9.27 29.52 -14.59
CA VAL A 81 8.30 30.64 -14.60
C VAL A 81 6.91 30.13 -14.22
N ARG A 82 6.54 28.93 -14.70
CA ARG A 82 5.27 28.28 -14.40
C ARG A 82 5.20 27.78 -12.96
N HIS A 83 6.34 27.37 -12.43
CA HIS A 83 6.47 26.83 -11.07
C HIS A 83 6.82 27.88 -10.00
N HIS A 84 6.97 29.15 -10.39
CA HIS A 84 7.34 30.26 -9.51
C HIS A 84 8.62 30.02 -8.68
N ASN A 85 9.60 29.31 -9.25
CA ASN A 85 10.84 28.92 -8.57
C ASN A 85 12.12 29.28 -9.37
N CYS A 86 12.05 30.27 -10.26
CA CYS A 86 13.23 30.74 -11.00
C CYS A 86 14.29 31.33 -10.07
N CYS A 87 15.58 31.14 -10.40
CA CYS A 87 16.64 31.88 -9.72
C CYS A 87 16.53 33.38 -9.98
N ASN A 88 17.01 34.19 -9.03
CA ASN A 88 16.85 35.65 -9.07
C ASN A 88 17.44 36.30 -10.34
N ASP A 89 18.45 35.70 -10.96
CA ASP A 89 19.07 36.16 -12.20
C ASP A 89 18.58 35.40 -13.47
N TYR A 90 17.59 34.52 -13.35
CA TYR A 90 17.05 33.72 -14.47
C TYR A 90 16.60 34.61 -15.64
N LYS A 91 15.82 35.66 -15.39
CA LYS A 91 15.35 36.56 -16.46
C LYS A 91 16.51 37.26 -17.20
N ALA A 92 17.59 37.58 -16.48
CA ALA A 92 18.77 38.23 -17.03
C ALA A 92 19.77 37.27 -17.70
N LYS A 93 19.73 35.96 -17.36
CA LYS A 93 20.68 34.95 -17.85
C LYS A 93 20.10 33.95 -18.85
N CYS A 94 18.85 33.57 -18.66
CA CYS A 94 18.19 32.48 -19.36
C CYS A 94 16.85 32.90 -20.01
N GLY A 95 16.34 34.10 -19.73
CA GLY A 95 15.10 34.60 -20.30
C GLY A 95 15.12 34.63 -21.83
N LEU A 96 14.23 33.86 -22.46
CA LEU A 96 14.06 33.78 -23.91
C LEU A 96 13.08 34.86 -24.41
N ASP A 97 13.61 36.06 -24.68
CA ASP A 97 13.05 36.97 -25.71
C ASP A 97 13.73 36.74 -27.09
N LYS A 98 14.32 35.57 -27.32
CA LYS A 98 14.99 35.24 -28.58
C LYS A 98 14.76 33.79 -28.99
N GLN A 99 13.57 33.50 -29.51
CA GLN A 99 13.34 32.60 -30.66
C GLN A 99 11.83 32.48 -30.94
N GLU A 100 11.37 33.11 -32.02
CA GLU A 100 10.01 32.99 -32.55
C GLU A 100 9.79 31.62 -33.26
N PRO A 101 8.58 31.05 -33.23
CA PRO A 101 8.19 29.90 -34.05
C PRO A 101 7.71 30.33 -35.45
N LYS A 102 8.28 29.74 -36.51
CA LYS A 102 7.81 29.91 -37.89
C LYS A 102 6.45 29.22 -38.11
N LYS A 103 5.46 30.01 -38.56
CA LYS A 103 4.16 29.59 -39.13
C LYS A 103 4.29 29.17 -40.60
N THR A 104 3.44 28.24 -41.05
CA THR A 104 2.72 28.24 -42.35
C THR A 104 1.54 27.23 -42.27
N SER A 105 0.28 27.71 -42.20
CA SER A 105 -0.73 27.86 -43.30
C SER A 105 -1.42 26.54 -43.68
N SER A 106 -2.74 26.36 -43.79
CA SER A 106 -3.83 27.28 -44.17
C SER A 106 -5.22 26.63 -43.95
N LEU A 107 -6.23 27.46 -43.65
CA LEU A 107 -7.69 27.23 -43.65
C LEU A 107 -8.29 27.36 -45.08
N PRO A 108 -9.55 26.92 -45.37
CA PRO A 108 -10.78 27.71 -45.11
C PRO A 108 -12.00 26.87 -44.62
N SER A 109 -12.78 27.34 -43.63
CA SER A 109 -14.03 28.17 -43.73
C SER A 109 -15.22 27.40 -44.37
N ALA A 110 -16.48 27.37 -43.88
CA ALA A 110 -17.22 28.35 -43.10
C ALA A 110 -18.60 27.80 -42.60
N ARG A 111 -19.10 28.43 -41.52
CA ARG A 111 -20.48 28.92 -41.24
C ARG A 111 -21.65 28.03 -40.78
N ASN A 112 -22.16 28.47 -39.62
CA ASN A 112 -23.55 28.68 -39.15
C ASN A 112 -24.46 27.45 -38.95
N ALA A 113 -24.88 27.09 -37.75
CA ALA A 113 -25.63 27.79 -36.69
C ALA A 113 -27.12 28.04 -37.01
N SER A 114 -27.98 27.18 -36.46
CA SER A 114 -29.28 27.45 -35.81
C SER A 114 -30.03 26.11 -35.67
N LYS A 115 -30.87 25.80 -34.67
CA LYS A 115 -31.24 26.33 -33.35
C LYS A 115 -32.48 25.49 -32.98
N MET A 116 -32.49 24.86 -31.79
CA MET A 116 -33.68 24.47 -30.98
C MET A 116 -34.67 23.46 -31.62
N GLN A 117 -35.38 22.56 -30.93
CA GLN A 117 -35.91 22.41 -29.57
C GLN A 117 -36.04 20.87 -29.36
N GLU A 118 -35.62 20.28 -28.24
CA GLU A 118 -36.30 20.21 -26.94
C GLU A 118 -37.53 19.29 -26.93
N ASP A 119 -37.56 18.48 -25.87
CA ASP A 119 -38.66 17.70 -25.30
C ASP A 119 -38.94 16.28 -25.80
N THR A 120 -39.32 15.27 -24.98
CA THR A 120 -39.28 14.97 -23.53
C THR A 120 -40.00 13.61 -23.39
N VAL A 121 -39.46 12.68 -22.56
CA VAL A 121 -40.12 11.61 -21.76
C VAL A 121 -40.89 10.42 -22.42
N VAL A 122 -40.26 9.21 -22.33
CA VAL A 122 -40.63 7.90 -21.69
C VAL A 122 -42.14 7.60 -21.35
N PRO A 123 -42.59 6.35 -21.06
CA PRO A 123 -42.60 5.04 -21.78
C PRO A 123 -44.05 4.47 -21.94
N GLN A 124 -44.25 3.31 -22.59
CA GLN A 124 -45.10 2.21 -22.04
C GLN A 124 -45.13 0.93 -22.91
N GLU A 125 -45.19 -0.20 -22.22
CA GLU A 125 -45.32 -1.59 -22.68
C GLU A 125 -46.69 -1.93 -23.29
N VAL A 126 -46.76 -2.94 -24.19
CA VAL A 126 -47.91 -3.86 -24.32
C VAL A 126 -47.44 -5.26 -24.76
N GLN A 127 -48.05 -6.28 -24.14
CA GLN A 127 -47.88 -7.74 -24.23
C GLN A 127 -48.61 -8.42 -25.43
N GLY A 128 -48.33 -9.71 -25.67
CA GLY A 128 -49.24 -10.66 -26.34
C GLY A 128 -48.52 -11.94 -26.82
N ALA A 129 -48.62 -13.08 -26.11
CA ALA A 129 -49.64 -14.16 -26.21
C ALA A 129 -49.26 -15.27 -27.22
N ALA A 130 -48.94 -16.49 -26.73
CA ALA A 130 -49.76 -17.73 -26.76
C ALA A 130 -49.25 -18.70 -27.87
N GLY A 131 -49.24 -20.04 -27.80
CA GLY A 131 -49.65 -21.07 -26.83
C GLY A 131 -49.57 -22.46 -27.53
N GLY A 132 -49.38 -23.53 -26.75
CA GLY A 132 -49.73 -24.95 -27.02
C GLY A 132 -49.01 -25.70 -28.16
N ASP A 133 -48.77 -27.01 -28.15
CA ASP A 133 -48.94 -28.10 -27.19
C ASP A 133 -48.05 -29.28 -27.63
N ASN A 134 -47.60 -30.07 -26.66
CA ASN A 134 -46.92 -31.37 -26.78
C ASN A 134 -48.00 -32.49 -26.69
N PRO A 135 -47.80 -33.77 -27.09
CA PRO A 135 -47.09 -34.70 -26.20
C PRO A 135 -46.39 -35.90 -26.88
N ASN A 136 -45.83 -36.74 -26.00
CA ASN A 136 -44.69 -37.65 -26.08
C ASN A 136 -45.03 -39.16 -26.30
N SER A 137 -43.96 -39.98 -26.34
CA SER A 137 -43.85 -41.46 -26.18
C SER A 137 -43.63 -42.26 -27.49
N THR A 138 -42.76 -43.29 -27.65
CA THR A 138 -42.21 -44.36 -26.77
C THR A 138 -40.94 -45.05 -27.37
N SER A 139 -40.05 -45.54 -26.46
CA SER A 139 -39.35 -46.88 -26.36
C SER A 139 -38.26 -47.45 -27.31
N SER A 140 -37.30 -48.15 -26.64
CA SER A 140 -36.52 -49.39 -26.99
C SER A 140 -35.09 -49.23 -27.58
N GLY A 141 -34.00 -49.66 -26.91
CA GLY A 141 -33.32 -51.00 -26.92
C GLY A 141 -31.94 -50.82 -27.61
N ASP A 142 -30.75 -51.29 -27.21
CA ASP A 142 -30.27 -52.64 -26.85
C ASP A 142 -28.87 -52.63 -26.18
N ASP A 143 -28.51 -53.80 -25.62
CA ASP A 143 -27.35 -54.18 -24.79
C ASP A 143 -25.98 -54.33 -25.50
N ASN A 144 -24.86 -54.22 -24.75
CA ASN A 144 -23.94 -55.37 -24.54
C ASN A 144 -22.81 -55.13 -23.52
N LYS A 145 -22.51 -56.21 -22.77
CA LYS A 145 -21.52 -56.36 -21.69
C LYS A 145 -20.58 -57.52 -22.05
N SER A 146 -19.28 -57.43 -21.79
CA SER A 146 -18.48 -58.60 -21.35
C SER A 146 -17.11 -58.22 -20.74
N SER A 147 -16.82 -58.83 -19.59
CA SER A 147 -15.48 -59.07 -19.00
C SER A 147 -14.75 -60.18 -19.79
N SER A 148 -13.49 -60.60 -19.59
CA SER A 148 -12.63 -60.77 -18.39
C SER A 148 -11.25 -61.32 -18.85
N GLY A 149 -10.19 -61.22 -18.02
CA GLY A 149 -8.99 -62.09 -18.13
C GLY A 149 -7.70 -61.54 -17.50
N ASP A 150 -7.23 -62.22 -16.45
CA ASP A 150 -6.08 -61.93 -15.56
C ASP A 150 -4.68 -62.20 -16.17
N ASP A 151 -3.61 -61.57 -15.64
CA ASP A 151 -2.33 -62.25 -15.30
C ASP A 151 -1.32 -61.37 -14.49
N LYS A 152 -0.40 -62.05 -13.80
CA LYS A 152 0.34 -61.66 -12.57
C LYS A 152 1.70 -60.94 -12.74
N ASN A 153 2.09 -60.26 -11.65
CA ASN A 153 3.44 -60.16 -11.03
C ASN A 153 4.50 -59.17 -11.57
N SER A 154 4.87 -58.15 -10.77
CA SER A 154 6.24 -57.86 -10.28
C SER A 154 6.39 -56.43 -9.75
N SER A 155 7.15 -56.33 -8.67
CA SER A 155 7.60 -55.17 -7.90
C SER A 155 8.21 -53.99 -8.69
N GLN A 156 7.90 -52.75 -8.29
CA GLN A 156 8.87 -51.69 -8.00
C GLN A 156 8.15 -50.43 -7.48
N GLY A 157 8.69 -49.82 -6.42
CA GLY A 157 8.14 -48.63 -5.77
C GLY A 157 7.93 -47.49 -6.75
N SER A 158 6.67 -47.05 -6.87
CA SER A 158 6.25 -46.01 -7.79
C SER A 158 6.46 -44.64 -7.14
N LEU A 159 7.22 -43.79 -7.82
CA LEU A 159 7.23 -42.33 -7.62
C LEU A 159 5.78 -41.78 -7.57
N PRO A 160 5.51 -40.68 -6.84
CA PRO A 160 4.17 -40.14 -6.75
C PRO A 160 3.64 -39.80 -8.14
N SER A 161 2.42 -40.22 -8.43
CA SER A 161 1.72 -39.97 -9.69
C SER A 161 1.71 -38.49 -10.05
N GLY A 162 1.91 -38.17 -11.34
CA GLY A 162 1.91 -36.81 -11.90
C GLY A 162 0.63 -35.98 -11.67
N SER A 163 -0.39 -36.50 -10.98
CA SER A 163 -1.55 -35.74 -10.53
C SER A 163 -1.20 -34.68 -9.49
N MET A 164 -0.31 -34.95 -8.52
CA MET A 164 0.01 -33.94 -7.50
C MET A 164 0.73 -32.71 -8.09
N ILE A 165 1.58 -32.91 -9.09
CA ILE A 165 2.27 -31.79 -9.75
C ILE A 165 1.31 -31.04 -10.69
N ALA A 166 0.38 -31.73 -11.35
CA ALA A 166 -0.67 -31.09 -12.15
C ALA A 166 -1.65 -30.28 -11.29
N ASP A 167 -1.98 -30.75 -10.07
CA ASP A 167 -2.83 -30.03 -9.11
C ASP A 167 -2.11 -28.82 -8.49
N ILE A 168 -0.79 -28.90 -8.28
CA ILE A 168 0.04 -27.75 -7.87
C ILE A 168 0.15 -26.70 -8.99
N LEU A 169 0.10 -27.14 -10.26
CA LEU A 169 0.14 -26.31 -11.45
C LEU A 169 -1.25 -25.94 -11.99
N ASP A 170 -2.34 -26.34 -11.32
CA ASP A 170 -3.70 -25.92 -11.69
C ASP A 170 -3.93 -24.46 -11.29
N THR A 171 -3.35 -23.57 -12.09
CA THR A 171 -3.63 -22.14 -12.14
C THR A 171 -4.93 -21.86 -12.88
N SER A 172 -5.76 -22.87 -13.19
CA SER A 172 -7.00 -22.61 -13.89
C SER A 172 -7.96 -21.86 -12.95
N ARG A 173 -8.66 -20.90 -13.54
CA ARG A 173 -9.80 -20.19 -12.94
C ARG A 173 -10.81 -21.15 -12.28
N ALA A 174 -10.80 -22.45 -12.61
CA ALA A 174 -11.66 -23.44 -11.97
C ALA A 174 -11.46 -23.55 -10.45
N SER A 175 -10.24 -23.30 -9.93
CA SER A 175 -10.00 -23.31 -8.48
C SER A 175 -10.54 -22.07 -7.77
N LEU A 176 -10.72 -20.94 -8.49
CA LEU A 176 -11.31 -19.72 -7.94
C LEU A 176 -12.79 -19.90 -7.61
N HIS A 177 -13.52 -20.69 -8.40
CA HIS A 177 -14.96 -20.91 -8.19
C HIS A 177 -15.27 -21.95 -7.08
N LYS A 178 -14.24 -22.54 -6.46
CA LYS A 178 -14.41 -23.58 -5.43
C LYS A 178 -14.13 -22.99 -4.06
N ALA A 179 -14.82 -23.53 -3.04
CA ALA A 179 -14.49 -23.24 -1.65
C ALA A 179 -13.03 -23.63 -1.36
N SER A 180 -12.34 -22.81 -0.57
CA SER A 180 -10.94 -23.04 -0.20
C SER A 180 -10.80 -23.77 1.13
N GLY A 181 -9.63 -24.35 1.35
CA GLY A 181 -9.24 -24.93 2.65
C GLY A 181 -8.78 -23.89 3.69
N ALA A 182 -8.79 -22.60 3.37
CA ALA A 182 -8.20 -21.55 4.22
C ALA A 182 -8.98 -21.40 5.54
N PRO A 183 -8.32 -21.08 6.66
CA PRO A 183 -9.01 -20.83 7.94
C PRO A 183 -10.01 -19.66 7.82
N LEU A 184 -11.09 -19.74 8.61
CA LEU A 184 -12.03 -18.63 8.77
C LEU A 184 -11.47 -17.63 9.78
N TYR A 185 -11.13 -16.44 9.32
CA TYR A 185 -10.80 -15.33 10.22
C TYR A 185 -12.05 -14.55 10.58
N SER A 186 -12.13 -14.11 11.83
CA SER A 186 -13.20 -13.27 12.36
C SER A 186 -12.58 -12.18 13.23
N PHE A 187 -12.67 -10.93 12.80
CA PHE A 187 -11.99 -9.79 13.45
C PHE A 187 -12.68 -8.48 13.12
N TYR A 188 -12.29 -7.41 13.81
CA TYR A 188 -12.86 -6.09 13.56
C TYR A 188 -12.07 -5.33 12.48
N MET A 189 -12.82 -4.73 11.56
CA MET A 189 -12.33 -3.68 10.67
C MET A 189 -13.06 -2.37 10.96
N TYR A 190 -12.35 -1.26 10.80
CA TYR A 190 -12.81 0.09 11.13
C TYR A 190 -12.85 0.95 9.88
N ARG A 191 -13.73 1.96 9.87
CA ARG A 191 -13.80 2.95 8.81
C ARG A 191 -14.20 4.32 9.35
N ALA A 192 -13.56 5.37 8.86
CA ALA A 192 -13.97 6.74 9.11
C ALA A 192 -15.03 7.17 8.08
N VAL A 193 -16.16 7.72 8.54
CA VAL A 193 -17.29 8.11 7.68
C VAL A 193 -17.87 9.47 8.08
N SER A 194 -18.50 10.15 7.13
CA SER A 194 -19.12 11.48 7.30
C SER A 194 -20.56 11.45 7.80
N GLY A 195 -21.28 10.35 7.58
CA GLY A 195 -22.71 10.23 7.84
C GLY A 195 -23.15 8.77 7.81
N GLU A 196 -24.22 8.45 7.06
CA GLU A 196 -24.74 7.09 6.97
C GLU A 196 -23.68 6.08 6.52
N ALA A 197 -23.67 4.93 7.20
CA ALA A 197 -22.76 3.83 6.91
C ALA A 197 -23.40 2.93 5.86
N PHE A 198 -22.90 2.99 4.63
CA PHE A 198 -23.27 2.04 3.57
C PHE A 198 -22.55 0.71 3.77
N PRO A 199 -23.10 -0.41 3.24
CA PRO A 199 -22.40 -1.67 3.19
C PRO A 199 -20.95 -1.51 2.70
N PRO A 200 -19.97 -2.18 3.32
CA PRO A 200 -18.55 -1.97 3.04
C PRO A 200 -18.11 -2.68 1.73
N MET A 201 -18.79 -2.41 0.62
CA MET A 201 -18.47 -2.94 -0.71
C MET A 201 -17.63 -1.94 -1.50
N ASN A 202 -16.47 -2.38 -2.03
CA ASN A 202 -15.46 -1.52 -2.63
C ASN A 202 -15.06 -0.38 -1.68
N VAL A 203 -14.62 -0.74 -0.47
CA VAL A 203 -14.22 0.25 0.53
C VAL A 203 -12.82 -0.03 1.07
N ASN A 204 -12.17 1.06 1.47
CA ASN A 204 -11.01 1.00 2.34
C ASN A 204 -11.48 0.88 3.79
N ALA A 205 -10.91 -0.07 4.50
CA ALA A 205 -11.06 -0.21 5.95
C ALA A 205 -9.67 -0.33 6.58
N GLY A 206 -9.60 -0.48 7.89
CA GLY A 206 -8.35 -0.72 8.58
C GLY A 206 -8.53 -1.26 9.98
N THR A 207 -7.43 -1.56 10.63
CA THR A 207 -7.37 -1.59 12.09
C THR A 207 -7.74 -0.21 12.67
N LEU A 208 -8.09 -0.14 13.95
CA LEU A 208 -8.33 1.16 14.60
C LEU A 208 -7.09 2.06 14.51
N ALA A 209 -5.89 1.48 14.62
CA ALA A 209 -4.62 2.16 14.40
C ALA A 209 -4.49 2.72 12.97
N GLY A 210 -4.80 1.94 11.95
CA GLY A 210 -4.79 2.40 10.55
C GLY A 210 -5.81 3.50 10.25
N VAL A 211 -7.00 3.45 10.86
CA VAL A 211 -8.01 4.52 10.71
C VAL A 211 -7.60 5.78 11.46
N LEU A 212 -7.02 5.67 12.65
CA LEU A 212 -6.51 6.83 13.38
C LEU A 212 -5.32 7.48 12.66
N TRP A 213 -4.44 6.68 12.04
CA TRP A 213 -3.38 7.20 11.18
C TRP A 213 -3.96 8.02 10.02
N TYR A 214 -4.98 7.49 9.33
CA TYR A 214 -5.68 8.19 8.25
C TYR A 214 -6.27 9.53 8.73
N LEU A 215 -6.96 9.49 9.87
CA LEU A 215 -7.55 10.69 10.45
C LEU A 215 -6.46 11.74 10.73
N HIS A 216 -5.36 11.32 11.35
CA HIS A 216 -4.24 12.18 11.75
C HIS A 216 -3.50 12.79 10.55
N HIS A 217 -3.28 12.02 9.47
CA HIS A 217 -2.52 12.47 8.30
C HIS A 217 -3.34 13.27 7.28
N GLU A 218 -4.64 12.97 7.14
CA GLU A 218 -5.42 13.43 5.99
C GLU A 218 -6.67 14.23 6.37
N VAL A 219 -7.27 13.94 7.52
CA VAL A 219 -8.61 14.43 7.84
C VAL A 219 -8.58 15.63 8.76
N VAL A 220 -7.86 15.52 9.88
CA VAL A 220 -7.85 16.52 10.96
C VAL A 220 -6.82 17.63 10.74
N ILE A 221 -6.00 17.51 9.69
CA ILE A 221 -5.12 18.59 9.18
C ILE A 221 -5.89 19.69 8.43
N GLN A 222 -7.19 19.50 8.19
CA GLN A 222 -8.06 20.45 7.49
C GLN A 222 -9.24 20.86 8.37
N ALA A 223 -9.76 22.07 8.12
CA ALA A 223 -10.91 22.64 8.79
C ALA A 223 -11.93 23.14 7.75
N PRO A 224 -13.19 22.65 7.77
CA PRO A 224 -13.68 21.52 8.56
C PRO A 224 -12.98 20.20 8.17
N ARG A 225 -13.14 19.15 8.99
CA ARG A 225 -12.60 17.80 8.72
C ARG A 225 -12.79 17.40 7.25
N LYS A 226 -11.73 16.91 6.60
CA LYS A 226 -11.77 16.48 5.19
C LYS A 226 -12.93 15.50 4.96
N PHE A 227 -13.62 15.66 3.83
CA PHE A 227 -14.82 14.89 3.45
C PHE A 227 -15.99 14.96 4.45
N GLY A 228 -15.95 15.87 5.42
CA GLY A 228 -16.96 15.98 6.47
C GLY A 228 -17.02 14.75 7.35
N ILE A 229 -15.91 14.02 7.52
CA ILE A 229 -15.82 12.83 8.39
C ILE A 229 -16.19 13.21 9.83
N LYS A 230 -17.01 12.40 10.49
CA LYS A 230 -17.54 12.69 11.83
C LYS A 230 -17.47 11.52 12.80
N LYS A 231 -17.39 10.29 12.31
CA LYS A 231 -17.45 9.09 13.15
C LYS A 231 -16.57 7.97 12.61
N ILE A 232 -16.20 7.08 13.52
CA ILE A 232 -15.56 5.80 13.22
C ILE A 232 -16.60 4.71 13.43
N ILE A 233 -16.81 3.90 12.41
CA ILE A 233 -17.66 2.71 12.47
C ILE A 233 -16.78 1.46 12.51
N ARG A 234 -17.28 0.41 13.16
CA ARG A 234 -16.61 -0.89 13.29
C ARG A 234 -17.49 -2.00 12.72
N PHE A 235 -16.90 -2.84 11.90
CA PHE A 235 -17.51 -4.02 11.29
C PHE A 235 -16.86 -5.27 11.87
N LYS A 236 -17.65 -6.24 12.30
CA LYS A 236 -17.14 -7.59 12.53
C LYS A 236 -17.10 -8.31 11.19
N VAL A 237 -15.89 -8.51 10.67
CA VAL A 237 -15.65 -9.09 9.35
C VAL A 237 -15.25 -10.55 9.51
N HIS A 238 -15.81 -11.37 8.63
CA HIS A 238 -15.40 -12.75 8.43
C HIS A 238 -14.74 -12.88 7.07
N MET A 239 -13.65 -13.63 6.96
CA MET A 239 -13.04 -13.90 5.65
C MET A 239 -12.40 -15.28 5.55
N ARG A 240 -12.35 -15.80 4.32
CA ARG A 240 -11.50 -16.91 3.92
C ARG A 240 -10.74 -16.51 2.66
N ALA A 241 -9.45 -16.82 2.66
CA ALA A 241 -8.60 -16.62 1.50
C ALA A 241 -9.06 -17.51 0.35
N THR A 242 -8.80 -17.10 -0.89
CA THR A 242 -9.02 -17.97 -2.04
C THR A 242 -7.98 -19.09 -2.08
N GLU A 243 -8.34 -20.21 -2.71
CA GLU A 243 -7.41 -21.35 -2.82
C GLU A 243 -6.09 -20.96 -3.53
N PRO A 244 -6.08 -20.15 -4.60
CA PRO A 244 -4.83 -19.69 -5.19
C PRO A 244 -3.95 -18.83 -4.26
N LEU A 245 -4.53 -18.02 -3.37
CA LEU A 245 -3.76 -17.28 -2.36
C LEU A 245 -3.17 -18.23 -1.32
N LEU A 246 -3.99 -19.17 -0.83
CA LEU A 246 -3.57 -20.13 0.17
C LEU A 246 -2.39 -20.98 -0.33
N ARG A 247 -2.41 -21.39 -1.61
CA ARG A 247 -1.32 -22.16 -2.24
C ARG A 247 0.03 -21.47 -2.21
N ILE A 248 0.06 -20.13 -2.21
CA ILE A 248 1.29 -19.35 -2.09
C ILE A 248 1.58 -18.88 -0.65
N GLY A 249 0.86 -19.45 0.32
CA GLY A 249 1.08 -19.23 1.74
C GLY A 249 0.62 -17.85 2.21
N MET A 250 -0.43 -17.29 1.61
CA MET A 250 -1.03 -16.01 1.98
C MET A 250 -2.52 -16.13 2.21
N HIS A 251 -3.05 -15.29 3.10
CA HIS A 251 -4.48 -15.17 3.35
C HIS A 251 -5.05 -13.86 2.85
N PHE A 252 -4.21 -12.84 2.76
CA PHE A 252 -4.54 -11.55 2.17
C PHE A 252 -3.82 -11.36 0.84
N GLY A 253 -4.52 -10.77 -0.12
CA GLY A 253 -3.88 -10.23 -1.31
C GLY A 253 -3.38 -8.81 -1.09
N VAL A 254 -2.95 -8.17 -2.19
CA VAL A 254 -2.53 -6.77 -2.15
C VAL A 254 -3.69 -5.86 -1.75
N ARG A 255 -3.47 -4.88 -0.87
CA ARG A 255 -4.49 -3.84 -0.64
C ARG A 255 -4.67 -2.99 -1.90
N THR A 256 -5.89 -2.95 -2.42
CA THR A 256 -6.30 -1.97 -3.43
C THR A 256 -6.91 -0.75 -2.75
N ALA A 257 -6.75 0.43 -3.35
CA ALA A 257 -7.42 1.62 -2.86
C ALA A 257 -8.79 1.71 -3.53
N PHE A 258 -9.84 2.00 -2.76
CA PHE A 258 -11.17 2.26 -3.33
C PHE A 258 -11.61 3.71 -3.12
N ASP A 259 -11.62 4.50 -4.18
CA ASP A 259 -12.09 5.88 -4.16
C ASP A 259 -13.49 5.97 -4.74
N SER A 260 -14.48 6.33 -3.90
CA SER A 260 -15.90 6.34 -4.29
C SER A 260 -16.38 5.01 -4.90
N GLY A 261 -15.83 3.89 -4.42
CA GLY A 261 -16.18 2.54 -4.89
C GLY A 261 -15.42 2.07 -6.15
N ILE A 262 -14.50 2.90 -6.68
CA ILE A 262 -13.67 2.58 -7.85
C ILE A 262 -12.31 2.11 -7.36
N ASP A 263 -11.82 0.99 -7.92
CA ASP A 263 -10.46 0.51 -7.67
C ASP A 263 -9.45 1.49 -8.29
N THR A 264 -8.64 2.12 -7.43
CA THR A 264 -7.62 3.13 -7.74
C THR A 264 -6.23 2.70 -7.30
N GLY A 265 -5.93 1.42 -7.12
CA GLY A 265 -4.59 1.00 -6.72
C GLY A 265 -4.37 -0.50 -6.82
N PRO A 266 -3.14 -1.00 -6.67
CA PRO A 266 -2.01 -0.33 -6.03
C PRO A 266 -1.06 0.42 -6.98
N PHE A 267 -1.24 0.35 -8.29
CA PHE A 267 -0.32 0.91 -9.30
C PHE A 267 -0.90 2.09 -10.10
N VAL A 268 -1.92 2.78 -9.59
CA VAL A 268 -2.50 3.95 -10.26
C VAL A 268 -1.77 5.22 -9.81
N SER A 269 -1.11 5.93 -10.74
CA SER A 269 -0.44 7.23 -10.51
C SER A 269 -1.34 8.46 -10.67
N GLY A 270 -2.60 8.29 -11.07
CA GLY A 270 -3.46 9.42 -11.31
C GLY A 270 -4.81 9.06 -11.91
N ARG A 271 -5.54 10.07 -12.37
CA ARG A 271 -6.83 9.93 -13.05
C ARG A 271 -6.81 10.77 -14.32
N LYS A 272 -7.01 10.16 -15.48
CA LYS A 272 -7.10 10.83 -16.79
C LYS A 272 -8.56 10.98 -17.20
N TYR A 273 -8.95 12.18 -17.61
CA TYR A 273 -10.19 12.35 -18.36
C TYR A 273 -9.88 12.07 -19.83
N GLY A 274 -10.45 11.01 -20.39
CA GLY A 274 -10.53 10.86 -21.84
C GLY A 274 -11.48 11.90 -22.42
N ASP A 275 -11.27 12.28 -23.68
CA ASP A 275 -12.18 13.20 -24.37
C ASP A 275 -13.61 12.62 -24.38
N GLY A 276 -14.51 13.24 -23.62
CA GLY A 276 -15.92 12.83 -23.51
C GLY A 276 -16.27 11.86 -22.38
N ALA A 277 -15.33 11.52 -21.49
CA ALA A 277 -15.62 10.66 -20.33
C ALA A 277 -16.37 11.43 -19.22
N THR A 278 -17.46 10.86 -18.71
CA THR A 278 -18.23 11.41 -17.58
C THR A 278 -17.56 11.17 -16.22
N ALA A 279 -16.60 10.24 -16.15
CA ALA A 279 -15.78 9.95 -15.00
C ALA A 279 -14.32 9.69 -15.46
N PRO A 280 -13.31 10.14 -14.70
CA PRO A 280 -11.93 9.97 -15.10
C PRO A 280 -11.46 8.52 -14.91
N GLU A 281 -10.71 8.01 -15.89
CA GLU A 281 -10.11 6.68 -15.87
C GLU A 281 -8.82 6.68 -15.04
N PRO A 282 -8.49 5.58 -14.34
CA PRO A 282 -7.22 5.45 -13.63
C PRO A 282 -6.03 5.55 -14.60
N ASP A 283 -5.09 6.44 -14.28
CA ASP A 283 -3.80 6.58 -14.97
C ASP A 283 -2.75 5.75 -14.24
N PHE A 284 -2.36 4.62 -14.79
CA PHE A 284 -1.39 3.72 -14.17
C PHE A 284 0.02 4.32 -14.19
N ALA A 285 0.72 4.18 -13.05
CA ALA A 285 2.08 4.67 -12.85
C ALA A 285 3.02 4.05 -13.86
N MET A 286 3.37 4.79 -14.90
CA MET A 286 4.42 4.48 -15.89
C MET A 286 5.83 4.48 -15.28
N GLY A 287 5.97 4.28 -13.96
CA GLY A 287 7.20 4.48 -13.19
C GLY A 287 7.80 3.23 -12.54
N ALA A 288 7.05 2.12 -12.38
CA ALA A 288 7.61 0.90 -11.81
C ALA A 288 8.10 -0.10 -12.87
N PHE A 289 7.57 -0.02 -14.10
CA PHE A 289 7.83 -0.99 -15.17
C PHE A 289 7.87 -0.25 -16.52
N HIS A 290 8.96 -0.44 -17.26
CA HIS A 290 9.26 0.24 -18.52
C HIS A 290 8.14 0.10 -19.57
N LYS A 291 8.13 1.01 -20.57
CA LYS A 291 7.20 1.11 -21.74
C LYS A 291 6.94 -0.19 -22.54
N THR A 292 7.61 -1.29 -22.23
CA THR A 292 7.45 -2.60 -22.87
C THR A 292 6.50 -3.53 -22.12
N ILE A 293 6.07 -3.18 -20.90
CA ILE A 293 5.10 -3.94 -20.14
C ILE A 293 3.72 -3.30 -20.36
N PRO A 294 2.73 -4.03 -20.89
CA PRO A 294 1.38 -3.51 -21.12
C PRO A 294 0.81 -2.87 -19.85
N PRO A 295 -0.05 -1.86 -19.95
CA PRO A 295 -0.64 -1.20 -18.80
C PRO A 295 -1.26 -2.24 -17.86
N TYR A 296 -0.85 -2.18 -16.60
CA TYR A 296 -1.42 -2.95 -15.52
C TYR A 296 -2.89 -2.60 -15.39
N LYS A 297 -3.81 -3.54 -15.65
CA LYS A 297 -5.25 -3.26 -15.70
C LYS A 297 -6.02 -3.73 -14.46
N GLY A 298 -5.37 -3.98 -13.32
CA GLY A 298 -5.97 -4.61 -12.12
C GLY A 298 -6.51 -6.04 -12.35
N ALA A 299 -6.65 -6.43 -13.62
CA ALA A 299 -7.14 -7.73 -14.05
C ALA A 299 -6.21 -8.85 -13.60
N PHE A 300 -4.89 -8.64 -13.54
CA PHE A 300 -3.96 -9.70 -13.17
C PHE A 300 -4.23 -10.24 -11.76
N GLU A 301 -4.38 -9.36 -10.77
CA GLU A 301 -4.55 -9.73 -9.37
C GLU A 301 -5.87 -10.47 -9.17
N TRP A 302 -6.96 -9.88 -9.65
CA TRP A 302 -8.30 -10.42 -9.50
C TRP A 302 -8.52 -11.67 -10.36
N GLU A 303 -7.98 -11.74 -11.59
CA GLU A 303 -8.06 -12.95 -12.44
C GLU A 303 -7.26 -14.12 -11.89
N LYS A 304 -6.15 -13.84 -11.21
CA LYS A 304 -5.27 -14.88 -10.69
C LYS A 304 -5.70 -15.38 -9.32
N TYR A 305 -6.05 -14.45 -8.43
CA TYR A 305 -6.28 -14.71 -7.03
C TYR A 305 -7.75 -14.56 -6.61
N GLY A 306 -8.65 -14.24 -7.54
CA GLY A 306 -10.07 -14.03 -7.27
C GLY A 306 -10.31 -12.76 -6.47
N ASN A 307 -11.56 -12.47 -6.09
CA ASN A 307 -11.90 -11.27 -5.33
C ASN A 307 -11.49 -11.37 -3.84
N PHE A 308 -10.19 -11.44 -3.58
CA PHE A 308 -9.61 -11.54 -2.24
C PHE A 308 -9.80 -10.27 -1.37
N VAL A 309 -9.75 -10.44 -0.05
CA VAL A 309 -9.55 -9.31 0.87
C VAL A 309 -8.08 -8.91 0.81
N GLY A 310 -7.79 -7.64 0.52
CA GLY A 310 -6.43 -7.14 0.46
C GLY A 310 -5.98 -6.57 1.80
N CYS A 311 -4.67 -6.62 2.09
CA CYS A 311 -4.09 -5.95 3.25
C CYS A 311 -2.80 -5.19 2.92
N ASN A 312 -2.50 -4.21 3.77
CA ASN A 312 -1.30 -3.39 3.74
C ASN A 312 -0.90 -3.09 5.17
N LYS A 313 0.30 -3.52 5.59
CA LYS A 313 0.93 -2.98 6.79
C LYS A 313 1.38 -1.55 6.48
N LEU A 314 0.89 -0.56 7.21
CA LEU A 314 1.25 0.83 6.98
C LEU A 314 2.75 1.01 7.24
N GLY A 315 3.42 1.70 6.31
CA GLY A 315 4.87 1.75 6.21
C GLY A 315 5.50 0.62 5.40
N SER A 316 4.68 -0.07 4.60
CA SER A 316 5.10 -1.06 3.61
C SER A 316 4.24 -0.90 2.35
N PHE A 317 4.65 -1.53 1.26
CA PHE A 317 3.88 -1.55 0.00
C PHE A 317 2.43 -2.00 0.25
N PRO A 318 1.42 -1.48 -0.47
CA PRO A 318 1.48 -0.49 -1.57
C PRO A 318 1.60 0.98 -1.21
N PHE A 319 0.91 1.46 -0.17
CA PHE A 319 1.04 2.83 0.32
C PHE A 319 0.36 2.91 1.70
N PRO A 320 0.94 3.63 2.67
CA PRO A 320 2.20 4.38 2.63
C PRO A 320 3.42 3.45 2.76
N MET A 321 4.50 3.78 2.06
CA MET A 321 5.76 3.03 2.09
C MET A 321 6.85 3.67 2.97
N TYR A 322 6.53 4.74 3.70
CA TYR A 322 7.44 5.42 4.62
C TYR A 322 7.14 5.06 6.08
N GLU A 323 8.03 5.37 7.01
CA GLU A 323 7.86 5.05 8.42
C GLU A 323 6.51 5.54 8.98
N VAL A 324 5.78 4.62 9.63
CA VAL A 324 4.49 4.91 10.25
C VAL A 324 4.58 4.63 11.75
N PHE A 325 4.25 5.66 12.54
CA PHE A 325 4.36 5.63 13.99
C PHE A 325 3.08 5.14 14.69
N TYR A 326 2.13 4.55 13.97
CA TYR A 326 0.98 3.87 14.57
C TYR A 326 1.25 2.36 14.61
N PRO A 327 1.61 1.79 15.77
CA PRO A 327 1.88 0.36 15.88
C PRO A 327 0.66 -0.46 15.47
N GLU A 328 0.89 -1.62 14.86
CA GLU A 328 -0.17 -2.52 14.35
C GLU A 328 -1.12 -1.89 13.32
N ALA A 329 -0.75 -0.75 12.73
CA ALA A 329 -1.56 -0.14 11.70
C ALA A 329 -1.55 -0.98 10.41
N VAL A 330 -2.73 -1.53 10.10
CA VAL A 330 -3.03 -2.21 8.85
C VAL A 330 -4.24 -1.55 8.17
N TRP A 331 -4.17 -1.40 6.85
CA TRP A 331 -5.31 -1.10 5.98
C TRP A 331 -5.75 -2.34 5.22
N TYR A 332 -7.06 -2.41 4.97
CA TYR A 332 -7.72 -3.49 4.25
C TYR A 332 -8.51 -2.97 3.07
N SER A 333 -8.65 -3.80 2.04
CA SER A 333 -9.56 -3.59 0.92
C SER A 333 -10.64 -4.67 0.90
N LEU A 334 -11.90 -4.24 0.88
CA LEU A 334 -13.07 -5.12 0.79
C LEU A 334 -13.68 -4.98 -0.61
N PRO A 335 -13.40 -5.90 -1.56
CA PRO A 335 -13.95 -5.83 -2.90
C PRO A 335 -15.47 -6.03 -2.90
N GLY A 336 -16.14 -5.32 -3.80
CA GLY A 336 -17.60 -5.19 -3.93
C GLY A 336 -18.26 -6.41 -4.57
N PRO A 337 -19.55 -6.31 -4.91
CA PRO A 337 -20.59 -7.30 -4.54
C PRO A 337 -20.32 -8.72 -5.00
N GLY A 338 -19.52 -8.91 -6.04
CA GLY A 338 -19.03 -10.22 -6.46
C GLY A 338 -18.30 -10.96 -5.35
N ALA A 339 -17.65 -10.32 -4.39
CA ALA A 339 -16.86 -11.00 -3.34
C ALA A 339 -17.61 -11.21 -2.00
N ALA A 340 -18.65 -10.41 -1.77
CA ALA A 340 -19.32 -10.31 -0.49
C ALA A 340 -20.37 -11.43 -0.32
N CYS A 341 -20.18 -12.29 0.66
CA CYS A 341 -21.05 -13.42 0.92
C CYS A 341 -22.34 -13.01 1.63
N LYS A 342 -23.43 -13.72 1.30
CA LYS A 342 -24.68 -13.70 2.10
C LYS A 342 -24.58 -14.51 3.40
N GLY A 343 -23.57 -15.38 3.52
CA GLY A 343 -23.36 -16.27 4.66
C GLY A 343 -21.89 -16.36 5.06
N PRO A 344 -21.46 -17.44 5.75
CA PRO A 344 -20.07 -17.67 6.07
C PRO A 344 -19.20 -17.71 4.80
N PRO A 345 -18.03 -17.04 4.78
CA PRO A 345 -17.13 -17.08 3.64
C PRO A 345 -16.67 -18.49 3.30
N THR A 346 -16.72 -18.82 2.01
CA THR A 346 -16.27 -20.10 1.46
C THR A 346 -14.84 -20.02 0.94
N GLY A 347 -14.36 -18.81 0.62
CA GLY A 347 -13.08 -18.62 -0.06
C GLY A 347 -13.16 -18.84 -1.57
N ALA A 348 -14.35 -19.08 -2.14
CA ALA A 348 -14.54 -18.94 -3.57
C ALA A 348 -14.45 -17.46 -3.95
N GLU A 349 -14.05 -17.14 -5.18
CA GLU A 349 -13.91 -15.75 -5.65
C GLU A 349 -15.21 -14.95 -5.55
N ASP A 350 -16.36 -15.63 -5.56
CA ASP A 350 -17.65 -15.01 -5.44
C ASP A 350 -18.14 -14.88 -3.97
N CYS A 351 -17.33 -15.36 -3.02
CA CYS A 351 -17.64 -15.39 -1.60
C CYS A 351 -16.37 -15.53 -0.74
N THR A 352 -15.63 -14.43 -0.60
CA THR A 352 -14.38 -14.36 0.18
C THR A 352 -14.53 -13.69 1.54
N TRP A 353 -15.55 -12.83 1.72
CA TRP A 353 -15.77 -12.13 2.98
C TRP A 353 -17.25 -11.85 3.27
N SER A 354 -17.59 -11.70 4.54
CA SER A 354 -18.89 -11.22 5.00
C SER A 354 -18.71 -10.32 6.22
N TYR A 355 -19.77 -9.66 6.64
CA TYR A 355 -19.73 -8.79 7.81
C TYR A 355 -21.04 -8.82 8.58
N GLU A 356 -20.96 -8.59 9.89
CA GLU A 356 -22.11 -8.34 10.74
C GLU A 356 -22.30 -6.82 10.86
N SER A 357 -23.50 -6.33 10.54
CA SER A 357 -23.82 -4.91 10.49
C SER A 357 -24.37 -4.38 11.81
N ASP A 358 -23.74 -4.72 12.94
CA ASP A 358 -24.25 -4.38 14.28
C ASP A 358 -24.23 -2.86 14.59
N GLY A 359 -23.86 -2.01 13.63
CA GLY A 359 -24.01 -0.56 13.71
C GLY A 359 -23.12 0.08 14.77
N GLU A 360 -21.99 -0.55 15.07
CA GLU A 360 -21.10 -0.07 16.11
C GLU A 360 -20.32 1.16 15.65
N GLU A 361 -20.47 2.26 16.39
CA GLU A 361 -19.88 3.53 16.02
C GLU A 361 -19.57 4.42 17.22
N ILE A 362 -18.57 5.27 17.05
CA ILE A 362 -18.20 6.34 17.97
C ILE A 362 -18.04 7.63 17.16
N SER A 363 -18.48 8.76 17.69
CA SER A 363 -18.17 10.05 17.06
C SER A 363 -16.74 10.48 17.34
N LEU A 364 -16.15 11.28 16.46
CA LEU A 364 -14.83 11.87 16.73
C LEU A 364 -14.91 12.89 17.86
N ASP A 365 -16.05 13.58 18.02
CA ASP A 365 -16.24 14.56 19.09
C ASP A 365 -16.30 13.89 20.48
N GLU A 366 -16.69 12.60 20.56
CA GLU A 366 -16.53 11.79 21.79
C GLU A 366 -15.05 11.56 22.17
N LEU A 367 -14.12 11.64 21.21
CA LEU A 367 -12.69 11.43 21.44
C LEU A 367 -11.96 12.74 21.76
N VAL A 368 -12.26 13.81 21.01
CA VAL A 368 -11.49 15.06 21.07
C VAL A 368 -12.28 16.25 21.64
N GLY A 369 -13.58 16.09 21.89
CA GLY A 369 -14.48 17.19 22.25
C GLY A 369 -15.04 17.91 21.01
N ASP A 370 -15.91 18.91 21.24
CA ASP A 370 -16.38 19.79 20.17
C ASP A 370 -15.28 20.79 19.79
N VAL A 371 -14.81 20.68 18.55
CA VAL A 371 -13.69 21.48 18.03
C VAL A 371 -14.15 22.77 17.34
N GLY A 372 -15.45 23.06 17.35
CA GLY A 372 -16.02 24.35 16.89
C GLY A 372 -15.71 24.69 15.43
N GLY A 373 -15.36 23.70 14.61
CA GLY A 373 -14.93 23.88 13.22
C GLY A 373 -13.47 24.34 13.03
N ALA A 374 -12.67 24.41 14.10
CA ALA A 374 -11.24 24.71 14.01
C ALA A 374 -10.45 23.53 13.42
N ARG A 375 -9.24 23.82 12.93
CA ARG A 375 -8.29 22.77 12.51
C ARG A 375 -7.86 22.02 13.76
N GLU A 376 -8.00 20.70 13.74
CA GLU A 376 -7.76 19.85 14.90
C GLU A 376 -6.29 19.54 15.14
N TYR A 377 -5.51 19.43 14.07
CA TYR A 377 -4.10 19.09 14.14
C TYR A 377 -3.30 19.93 13.14
N ASP A 378 -2.17 20.46 13.60
CA ASP A 378 -1.22 21.22 12.80
C ASP A 378 0.05 20.39 12.54
N PRO A 379 0.28 19.97 11.28
CA PRO A 379 1.44 19.15 10.96
C PRO A 379 2.78 19.89 11.11
N ASP A 380 2.79 21.23 11.02
CA ASP A 380 4.02 22.02 11.12
C ASP A 380 4.54 22.10 12.57
N SER A 381 3.61 22.18 13.53
CA SER A 381 3.93 22.25 14.96
C SER A 381 3.83 20.91 15.69
N ASP A 382 3.35 19.86 15.01
CA ASP A 382 3.06 18.52 15.56
C ASP A 382 2.16 18.59 16.81
N ARG A 383 1.16 19.46 16.74
CA ARG A 383 0.27 19.77 17.87
C ARG A 383 -1.19 19.85 17.44
N GLY A 384 -2.05 19.34 18.30
CA GLY A 384 -3.47 19.66 18.26
C GLY A 384 -3.73 21.10 18.65
N ASN A 385 -4.73 21.71 18.04
CA ASN A 385 -5.12 23.09 18.35
C ASN A 385 -6.06 23.06 19.56
N ASP A 386 -5.69 23.68 20.68
CA ASP A 386 -6.47 23.72 21.94
C ASP A 386 -6.72 22.37 22.66
N PHE A 387 -6.43 21.23 22.03
CA PHE A 387 -6.53 19.89 22.62
C PHE A 387 -5.31 19.04 22.26
N SER A 388 -4.57 18.60 23.27
CA SER A 388 -3.30 17.86 23.10
C SER A 388 -3.47 16.43 22.59
N TRP A 389 -4.71 15.98 22.34
CA TRP A 389 -5.00 14.59 21.99
C TRP A 389 -4.32 14.17 20.70
N TRP A 390 -4.18 15.06 19.71
CA TRP A 390 -3.49 14.79 18.45
C TRP A 390 -1.97 15.04 18.49
N ASN A 391 -1.39 15.53 19.59
CA ASN A 391 0.06 15.82 19.62
C ASN A 391 0.91 14.56 19.33
N GLY A 392 2.01 14.74 18.60
CA GLY A 392 3.02 13.69 18.42
C GLY A 392 2.64 12.65 17.36
N LEU A 393 2.48 13.06 16.11
CA LEU A 393 2.27 12.19 14.95
C LEU A 393 3.35 11.12 14.85
N ASN A 394 4.60 11.50 15.11
CA ASN A 394 5.76 10.61 15.02
C ASN A 394 6.15 9.98 16.37
N ASN A 395 5.22 9.92 17.33
CA ASN A 395 5.46 9.35 18.65
C ASN A 395 4.67 8.03 18.82
N ALA A 396 5.36 6.90 18.62
CA ALA A 396 4.73 5.58 18.67
C ALA A 396 4.02 5.26 20.01
N PRO A 397 4.62 5.51 21.19
CA PRO A 397 3.91 5.38 22.46
C PRO A 397 2.64 6.24 22.56
N ALA A 398 2.68 7.50 22.13
CA ALA A 398 1.51 8.38 22.14
C ALA A 398 0.41 7.88 21.19
N ASN A 399 0.78 7.41 20.01
CA ASN A 399 -0.13 6.85 19.03
C ASN A 399 -0.77 5.54 19.53
N ALA A 400 -0.01 4.67 20.19
CA ALA A 400 -0.54 3.45 20.81
C ALA A 400 -1.56 3.78 21.92
N GLU A 401 -1.25 4.77 22.76
CA GLU A 401 -2.18 5.26 23.79
C GLU A 401 -3.44 5.87 23.15
N ARG A 402 -3.30 6.58 22.02
CA ARG A 402 -4.44 7.12 21.25
C ARG A 402 -5.36 6.02 20.75
N VAL A 403 -4.82 4.92 20.23
CA VAL A 403 -5.58 3.73 19.84
C VAL A 403 -6.34 3.15 21.04
N ARG A 404 -5.67 3.01 22.19
CA ARG A 404 -6.29 2.52 23.43
C ARG A 404 -7.45 3.41 23.89
N GLN A 405 -7.27 4.73 23.82
CA GLN A 405 -8.31 5.69 24.17
C GLN A 405 -9.49 5.66 23.20
N ALA A 406 -9.24 5.50 21.89
CA ALA A 406 -10.31 5.35 20.90
C ALA A 406 -11.08 4.02 21.02
N GLN A 407 -10.45 2.97 21.56
CA GLN A 407 -11.12 1.71 21.84
C GLN A 407 -12.12 1.80 23.00
N ALA A 408 -11.84 2.63 24.01
CA ALA A 408 -12.62 2.67 25.25
C ALA A 408 -14.10 3.04 25.05
N PRO A 409 -14.47 4.03 24.21
CA PRO A 409 -15.88 4.30 23.90
C PRO A 409 -16.61 3.14 23.24
N PHE A 410 -15.96 2.36 22.37
CA PHE A 410 -16.57 1.14 21.80
C PHE A 410 -16.91 0.14 22.91
N THR A 411 -15.94 -0.18 23.78
CA THR A 411 -16.18 -1.12 24.90
C THR A 411 -17.27 -0.63 25.85
N LYS A 412 -17.32 0.68 26.11
CA LYS A 412 -18.33 1.29 26.99
C LYS A 412 -19.74 1.25 26.37
N LYS A 413 -19.86 1.58 25.08
CA LYS A 413 -21.14 1.68 24.37
C LYS A 413 -21.69 0.31 23.97
N TYR A 414 -20.81 -0.65 23.70
CA TYR A 414 -21.15 -2.00 23.22
C TYR A 414 -20.57 -3.08 24.15
N PRO A 415 -21.02 -3.16 25.43
CA PRO A 415 -20.41 -4.06 26.42
C PRO A 415 -20.69 -5.55 26.20
N LYS A 416 -21.63 -5.90 25.32
CA LYS A 416 -21.91 -7.30 24.94
C LYS A 416 -21.04 -7.79 23.79
N SER A 417 -20.41 -6.87 23.08
CA SER A 417 -19.58 -7.18 21.93
C SER A 417 -18.22 -7.64 22.41
N ARG A 418 -17.64 -8.58 21.66
CA ARG A 418 -16.25 -9.00 21.87
C ARG A 418 -15.33 -7.78 21.66
N THR A 419 -14.19 -7.79 22.32
CA THR A 419 -13.16 -6.77 22.12
C THR A 419 -12.21 -7.19 21.00
N ASP A 420 -11.37 -6.26 20.53
CA ASP A 420 -10.28 -6.56 19.60
C ASP A 420 -9.24 -7.50 20.24
N ALA A 421 -9.12 -7.52 21.57
CA ALA A 421 -8.31 -8.51 22.27
C ALA A 421 -8.93 -9.92 22.23
N ASP A 422 -10.27 -10.01 22.27
CA ASP A 422 -10.99 -11.28 22.13
C ASP A 422 -11.00 -11.79 20.69
N MET A 423 -10.96 -10.88 19.71
CA MET A 423 -10.95 -11.16 18.27
C MET A 423 -9.78 -10.43 17.59
N PRO A 424 -8.53 -10.87 17.86
CA PRO A 424 -7.36 -10.22 17.31
C PRO A 424 -7.40 -10.27 15.77
N ALA A 425 -7.03 -9.15 15.15
CA ALA A 425 -6.85 -9.10 13.71
C ALA A 425 -5.75 -10.09 13.30
N PRO A 426 -5.95 -10.92 12.27
CA PRO A 426 -4.90 -11.78 11.76
C PRO A 426 -3.75 -10.90 11.20
N PRO A 427 -2.50 -11.39 11.24
CA PRO A 427 -1.38 -10.70 10.62
C PRO A 427 -1.67 -10.42 9.13
N CYS A 428 -1.29 -9.23 8.67
CA CYS A 428 -1.24 -8.95 7.24
C CYS A 428 -0.07 -9.70 6.62
N ASP A 429 -0.35 -10.87 6.04
CA ASP A 429 0.64 -11.79 5.48
C ASP A 429 0.88 -11.60 3.98
N PHE A 430 0.36 -10.51 3.41
CA PHE A 430 0.65 -10.10 2.05
C PHE A 430 2.17 -9.96 1.85
N ASP A 431 2.69 -10.72 0.89
CA ASP A 431 4.08 -10.74 0.47
C ASP A 431 4.14 -10.41 -1.02
N PHE A 432 4.73 -9.25 -1.32
CA PHE A 432 4.80 -8.71 -2.67
C PHE A 432 5.51 -9.64 -3.65
N LEU A 433 6.63 -10.24 -3.25
CA LEU A 433 7.44 -11.09 -4.12
C LEU A 433 6.74 -12.42 -4.39
N LYS A 434 6.03 -12.98 -3.41
CA LYS A 434 5.18 -14.17 -3.62
C LYS A 434 3.98 -13.85 -4.50
N PHE A 435 3.28 -12.76 -4.22
CA PHE A 435 2.07 -12.37 -4.92
C PHE A 435 2.32 -12.07 -6.39
N TYR A 436 3.38 -11.31 -6.69
CA TYR A 436 3.78 -10.96 -8.06
C TYR A 436 4.84 -11.89 -8.64
N LYS A 437 5.10 -13.05 -8.00
CA LYS A 437 6.18 -13.97 -8.41
C LYS A 437 6.14 -14.31 -9.89
N GLU A 438 4.99 -14.72 -10.41
CA GLU A 438 4.85 -15.08 -11.83
C GLU A 438 4.96 -13.87 -12.77
N PHE A 439 4.45 -12.72 -12.37
CA PHE A 439 4.64 -11.48 -13.13
C PHE A 439 6.13 -11.18 -13.28
N TYR A 440 6.90 -11.37 -12.21
CA TYR A 440 8.35 -11.18 -12.20
C TYR A 440 9.15 -12.30 -12.86
N LEU A 441 8.76 -13.57 -12.66
CA LEU A 441 9.41 -14.72 -13.29
C LEU A 441 9.18 -14.74 -14.79
N ASN A 442 8.00 -14.41 -15.30
CA ASN A 442 7.76 -14.38 -16.74
C ASN A 442 8.52 -13.23 -17.43
N ALA A 443 8.72 -12.10 -16.74
CA ALA A 443 9.65 -11.05 -17.20
C ALA A 443 11.12 -11.48 -17.11
N ALA A 444 11.47 -12.34 -16.15
CA ALA A 444 12.83 -12.82 -15.91
C ALA A 444 13.22 -14.07 -16.73
N GLN A 445 12.31 -14.91 -17.20
CA GLN A 445 12.70 -16.19 -17.81
C GLN A 445 13.13 -16.10 -19.28
N SER A 446 13.07 -14.92 -19.90
CA SER A 446 13.62 -14.71 -21.24
C SER A 446 14.97 -13.99 -21.18
N GLY A 447 16.00 -14.56 -21.81
CA GLY A 447 17.32 -13.95 -21.98
C GLY A 447 18.42 -14.39 -21.00
N ASP A 448 19.63 -13.86 -21.23
CA ASP A 448 20.85 -14.16 -20.49
C ASP A 448 20.75 -13.78 -19.00
N CYS A 449 21.28 -14.65 -18.13
CA CYS A 449 21.42 -14.37 -16.71
C CYS A 449 22.87 -14.07 -16.31
N GLN A 450 23.05 -13.39 -15.18
CA GLN A 450 24.36 -13.25 -14.52
C GLN A 450 24.16 -12.87 -13.06
N ASN A 451 24.72 -13.62 -12.11
CA ASN A 451 24.69 -13.23 -10.69
C ASN A 451 25.68 -12.09 -10.43
N ALA A 452 25.21 -10.94 -9.94
CA ALA A 452 26.09 -9.77 -9.76
C ALA A 452 27.17 -10.00 -8.69
N GLN A 453 26.90 -10.84 -7.68
CA GLN A 453 27.89 -11.24 -6.67
C GLN A 453 29.13 -11.93 -7.27
N GLN A 454 28.99 -12.55 -8.45
CA GLN A 454 30.10 -13.21 -9.16
C GLN A 454 30.97 -12.19 -9.93
N SER A 455 30.58 -10.92 -9.97
CA SER A 455 31.37 -9.83 -10.55
C SER A 455 31.46 -8.65 -9.57
N PRO A 456 32.20 -8.80 -8.45
CA PRO A 456 32.34 -7.74 -7.44
C PRO A 456 32.83 -6.42 -8.05
N GLY A 457 32.23 -5.31 -7.64
CA GLY A 457 32.54 -3.98 -8.14
C GLY A 457 31.95 -3.64 -9.51
N SER A 458 31.21 -4.57 -10.15
CA SER A 458 30.40 -4.23 -11.32
C SER A 458 29.31 -3.20 -10.98
N SER A 459 28.82 -2.47 -11.98
CA SER A 459 27.70 -1.53 -11.82
C SER A 459 26.50 -2.18 -11.11
N CYS A 460 26.17 -3.41 -11.49
CA CYS A 460 25.06 -4.13 -10.86
C CYS A 460 25.39 -4.49 -9.40
N ASP A 461 26.59 -5.00 -9.11
CA ASP A 461 26.98 -5.35 -7.73
C ASP A 461 26.96 -4.14 -6.79
N GLN A 462 27.46 -3.00 -7.27
CA GLN A 462 27.42 -1.74 -6.51
C GLN A 462 25.98 -1.27 -6.30
N SER A 463 25.13 -1.35 -7.32
CA SER A 463 23.72 -0.95 -7.22
C SER A 463 22.94 -1.83 -6.25
N VAL A 464 23.18 -3.15 -6.25
CA VAL A 464 22.56 -4.07 -5.30
C VAL A 464 23.01 -3.75 -3.88
N LYS A 465 24.32 -3.60 -3.64
CA LYS A 465 24.85 -3.23 -2.32
C LYS A 465 24.34 -1.89 -1.82
N TRP A 466 24.24 -0.90 -2.72
CA TRP A 466 23.66 0.41 -2.39
C TRP A 466 22.18 0.27 -2.04
N GLY A 467 21.41 -0.48 -2.83
CA GLY A 467 19.99 -0.76 -2.57
C GLY A 467 19.75 -1.49 -1.25
N MET A 468 20.62 -2.43 -0.87
CA MET A 468 20.56 -3.12 0.42
C MET A 468 21.00 -2.23 1.60
N GLY A 469 21.70 -1.13 1.32
CA GLY A 469 22.26 -0.22 2.33
C GLY A 469 21.25 0.75 2.93
N PRO A 470 21.66 1.52 3.96
CA PRO A 470 20.80 2.51 4.62
C PRO A 470 20.37 3.64 3.68
N GLU A 471 21.18 3.98 2.67
CA GLU A 471 20.82 4.96 1.63
C GLU A 471 19.88 4.39 0.56
N GLY A 472 19.74 3.06 0.51
CA GLY A 472 18.88 2.36 -0.44
C GLY A 472 17.49 2.12 0.10
N VAL A 473 17.14 0.86 0.38
CA VAL A 473 15.80 0.42 0.80
C VAL A 473 15.31 1.04 2.09
N VAL A 474 16.21 1.47 2.98
CA VAL A 474 15.81 2.14 4.24
C VAL A 474 15.37 3.58 3.96
N ALA A 475 16.12 4.32 3.14
CA ALA A 475 15.81 5.70 2.79
C ALA A 475 14.75 5.82 1.67
N HIS A 476 14.71 4.84 0.77
CA HIS A 476 13.88 4.81 -0.44
C HIS A 476 13.19 3.44 -0.64
N PRO A 477 12.38 2.97 0.34
CA PRO A 477 11.64 1.70 0.22
C PRO A 477 10.72 1.66 -1.01
N GLU A 478 10.24 2.81 -1.47
CA GLU A 478 9.42 2.95 -2.67
C GLU A 478 10.16 2.62 -3.97
N TRP A 479 11.50 2.65 -3.98
CA TRP A 479 12.30 2.23 -5.13
C TRP A 479 12.51 0.73 -5.17
N PHE A 480 12.28 0.03 -4.06
CA PHE A 480 12.52 -1.40 -3.92
C PHE A 480 11.24 -2.11 -3.51
N LEU A 481 10.20 -1.99 -4.33
CA LEU A 481 8.85 -2.49 -4.02
C LEU A 481 8.89 -3.94 -3.51
N GLY A 482 8.36 -4.13 -2.31
CA GLY A 482 8.31 -5.44 -1.65
C GLY A 482 9.60 -5.92 -1.00
N LEU A 483 10.70 -5.17 -1.13
CA LEU A 483 11.95 -5.48 -0.46
C LEU A 483 12.04 -4.79 0.90
N THR A 484 12.75 -5.44 1.80
CA THR A 484 13.09 -4.95 3.12
C THR A 484 14.62 -4.95 3.25
N PRO A 485 15.18 -4.31 4.29
CA PRO A 485 16.61 -4.43 4.59
C PRO A 485 17.09 -5.88 4.80
N GLN A 486 16.17 -6.82 5.04
CA GLN A 486 16.46 -8.24 5.24
C GLN A 486 16.28 -9.08 3.96
N SER A 487 15.80 -8.50 2.86
CA SER A 487 15.60 -9.23 1.59
C SER A 487 16.93 -9.71 1.00
N SER A 488 16.88 -10.77 0.18
CA SER A 488 18.10 -11.39 -0.34
C SER A 488 18.77 -10.53 -1.40
N TYR A 489 20.08 -10.73 -1.59
CA TYR A 489 20.83 -10.08 -2.67
C TYR A 489 20.20 -10.33 -4.04
N SER A 490 19.71 -11.55 -4.28
CA SER A 490 19.05 -11.93 -5.52
C SER A 490 17.74 -11.15 -5.74
N ASP A 491 16.97 -10.90 -4.68
CA ASP A 491 15.74 -10.11 -4.77
C ASP A 491 16.02 -8.65 -5.17
N PHE A 492 17.05 -8.04 -4.56
CA PHE A 492 17.51 -6.70 -4.95
C PHE A 492 17.98 -6.65 -6.39
N GLN A 493 18.78 -7.62 -6.82
CA GLN A 493 19.24 -7.72 -8.21
C GLN A 493 18.05 -7.88 -9.17
N GLN A 494 17.07 -8.70 -8.81
CA GLN A 494 15.87 -8.95 -9.60
C GLN A 494 15.06 -7.66 -9.76
N VAL A 495 14.80 -6.91 -8.68
CA VAL A 495 14.09 -5.62 -8.75
C VAL A 495 14.83 -4.62 -9.64
N LEU A 496 16.15 -4.49 -9.48
CA LEU A 496 16.96 -3.60 -10.31
C LEU A 496 16.95 -4.00 -11.80
N PHE A 497 17.03 -5.31 -12.11
CA PHE A 497 16.90 -5.82 -13.48
C PHE A 497 15.54 -5.44 -14.09
N MET A 498 14.44 -5.66 -13.36
CA MET A 498 13.08 -5.40 -13.85
C MET A 498 12.80 -3.91 -14.05
N GLN A 499 13.45 -3.07 -13.27
CA GLN A 499 13.41 -1.61 -13.44
C GLN A 499 14.34 -1.10 -14.56
N GLY A 500 15.18 -1.97 -15.13
CA GLY A 500 16.23 -1.57 -16.07
C GLY A 500 17.31 -0.68 -15.45
N LYS A 501 17.57 -0.84 -14.14
CA LYS A 501 18.49 -0.02 -13.35
C LYS A 501 19.78 -0.77 -13.02
N GLY A 502 20.83 -0.01 -12.71
CA GLY A 502 22.12 -0.54 -12.25
C GLY A 502 22.91 -1.38 -13.27
N GLY A 503 22.41 -1.55 -14.51
CA GLY A 503 23.02 -2.44 -15.49
C GLY A 503 22.90 -3.91 -15.10
N CYS A 504 21.92 -4.26 -14.27
CA CYS A 504 21.73 -5.62 -13.82
C CYS A 504 21.15 -6.50 -14.93
N LYS A 505 21.70 -7.71 -15.08
CA LYS A 505 21.00 -8.84 -15.70
C LYS A 505 20.16 -9.55 -14.63
N ARG A 506 19.25 -10.41 -15.04
CA ARG A 506 18.53 -11.27 -14.11
C ARG A 506 19.50 -12.19 -13.33
N PRO A 507 19.18 -12.56 -12.08
CA PRO A 507 19.85 -13.64 -11.36
C PRO A 507 19.74 -14.98 -12.12
N CYS A 508 20.77 -15.83 -11.99
CA CYS A 508 20.83 -17.14 -12.64
C CYS A 508 20.16 -18.26 -11.86
N ALA A 509 19.98 -18.09 -10.54
CA ALA A 509 19.25 -19.03 -9.70
C ALA A 509 17.88 -18.43 -9.39
N VAL A 510 16.84 -18.96 -10.02
CA VAL A 510 15.44 -18.75 -9.63
C VAL A 510 14.79 -20.10 -9.40
#